data_AF-J3NE11-F1
#
_entry.id   AF-J3NE11-F1
#
_cell.length_a   1.000
_cell.length_b   1.000
_cell.length_c   1.000
_cell.angle_alpha   90.00
_cell.angle_beta   90.00
_cell.angle_gamma   90.00
#
_symmetry.space_group_name_H-M   'P 1'
#
loop_
_entity.id
_entity.type
_entity.pdbx_description
1 polymer ?
#
loop_
_entity_poly.entity_id
_entity_poly.type
_entity_poly.pdbx_seq_one_letter_code
_entity_poly.pdbx_strand_id
1 'polypeptide(L)'
;GSEEWPEVQYINGHAVFKQYLTRVVTGLGVLIFTWSTVVLLGGFVSLLDNRDFWLLTLITLCQTQEASGAITGGVVEGFSGVTRLLGTEYTTANKPPAEPAPAAAGAAAPAKHATKAPMKLDQLARRVRARAMFVARATLILFRFLVFTTIVVPLVIVYTLGMYISTAISLYRLTQPDLGVGSAAAGDGTAGANLQKPALRVLYVMALVQGVLYFYGLTFTSTGRKMERKVADSYELASGKDSAVRSYAEATMDGCTKDLSFAKGRNMVTYAMGLVESASTDTDDFASGVTILNALIRLQLRAQQALMRQLLIGSASSAHILGKLFEAASRSPAEEGGGGLRELAAAIVEHFAVDIRLSKVPGGIECVSSMLELSTVTPELDQRKHTLHQSLRILRMLAGHNDNCRVISNAEGLLSGVMAPVNSDLLHRVGHEAWRPVVEESMELAARFVAAPGVAGVRLRRGISSNEEAVAAMGSILECNECQPPLQHVAIKILTQLAMDASSSTSAGSRERLARSMMRVFFDDGKASSSVVRKRRAAQALAMLSAQSQSIAAIILHANGNAIAALKHTILHSEDNEIRVSAVEILTHLRDHYTNDDEHLAELKKAIKDLMPEV
;
A
#
# COMPACT_ATOMS: atom_id res chain seq x y z
N GLY A 1 6.86 -16.34 -22.76
CA GLY A 1 8.02 -15.60 -22.22
C GLY A 1 7.69 -15.25 -20.81
N SER A 2 8.54 -15.58 -19.85
CA SER A 2 8.39 -15.14 -18.46
C SER A 2 8.37 -13.61 -18.46
N GLU A 3 7.30 -13.01 -17.93
CA GLU A 3 7.26 -11.57 -17.65
C GLU A 3 8.39 -11.28 -16.64
N GLU A 4 9.55 -10.85 -17.14
CA GLU A 4 10.64 -10.41 -16.27
C GLU A 4 10.24 -9.09 -15.62
N TRP A 5 10.07 -9.12 -14.30
CA TRP A 5 9.69 -7.94 -13.53
C TRP A 5 10.80 -6.87 -13.59
N PRO A 6 10.49 -5.60 -13.94
CA PRO A 6 11.48 -4.55 -14.10
C PRO A 6 12.40 -4.39 -12.87
N GLU A 7 11.85 -4.46 -11.66
CA GLU A 7 12.65 -4.36 -10.43
C GLU A 7 13.59 -5.54 -10.23
N VAL A 8 13.17 -6.75 -10.64
CA VAL A 8 14.01 -7.95 -10.51
C VAL A 8 15.18 -7.86 -11.47
N GLN A 9 14.93 -7.43 -12.71
CA GLN A 9 15.95 -7.27 -13.72
C GLN A 9 16.92 -6.12 -13.37
N TYR A 10 16.39 -4.94 -13.04
CA TYR A 10 17.19 -3.72 -12.94
C TYR A 10 17.71 -3.43 -11.53
N ILE A 11 16.93 -3.69 -10.47
CA ILE A 11 17.33 -3.38 -9.09
C ILE A 11 17.98 -4.59 -8.45
N ASN A 12 17.31 -5.75 -8.46
CA ASN A 12 17.84 -6.94 -7.78
C ASN A 12 19.10 -7.46 -8.46
N GLY A 13 19.09 -7.57 -9.79
CA GLY A 13 20.27 -7.93 -10.57
C GLY A 13 21.44 -6.97 -10.31
N HIS A 14 21.16 -5.67 -10.22
CA HIS A 14 22.16 -4.66 -9.89
C HIS A 14 22.73 -4.82 -8.48
N ALA A 15 21.88 -5.05 -7.47
CA ALA A 15 22.29 -5.23 -6.09
C ALA A 15 23.17 -6.48 -5.91
N VAL A 16 22.75 -7.61 -6.49
CA VAL A 16 23.51 -8.87 -6.45
C VAL A 16 24.87 -8.70 -7.12
N PHE A 17 24.91 -8.13 -8.33
CA PHE A 17 26.16 -7.95 -9.06
C PHE A 17 27.12 -7.00 -8.34
N LYS A 18 26.60 -5.85 -7.86
CA LYS A 18 27.41 -4.88 -7.11
C LYS A 18 28.02 -5.52 -5.87
N GLN A 19 27.24 -6.29 -5.12
CA GLN A 19 27.74 -6.92 -3.90
C GLN A 19 28.69 -8.08 -4.19
N TYR A 20 28.46 -8.85 -5.25
CA TYR A 20 29.42 -9.84 -5.72
C TYR A 20 30.77 -9.19 -6.06
N LEU A 21 30.75 -8.09 -6.81
CA LEU A 21 31.95 -7.33 -7.17
C LEU A 21 32.69 -6.82 -5.92
N THR A 22 31.98 -6.28 -4.94
CA THR A 22 32.55 -5.85 -3.65
C THR A 22 33.25 -7.03 -2.95
N ARG A 23 32.61 -8.20 -2.87
CA ARG A 23 33.20 -9.40 -2.26
C ARG A 23 34.45 -9.88 -3.00
N VAL A 24 34.47 -9.83 -4.33
CA VAL A 24 35.66 -10.16 -5.14
C VAL A 24 36.81 -9.17 -4.87
N VAL A 25 36.52 -7.87 -4.81
CA VAL A 25 37.52 -6.83 -4.50
C VAL A 25 38.11 -7.05 -3.10
N THR A 26 37.26 -7.30 -2.09
CA THR A 26 37.74 -7.62 -0.72
C THR A 26 38.57 -8.90 -0.70
N GLY A 27 38.11 -9.97 -1.39
CA GLY A 27 38.83 -11.24 -1.45
C GLY A 27 40.21 -11.12 -2.12
N LEU A 28 40.29 -10.35 -3.21
CA LEU A 28 41.57 -10.01 -3.85
C LEU A 28 42.48 -9.24 -2.89
N GLY A 29 41.93 -8.27 -2.13
CA GLY A 29 42.71 -7.52 -1.14
C GLY A 29 43.32 -8.40 -0.06
N VAL A 30 42.54 -9.33 0.50
CA VAL A 30 43.03 -10.34 1.47
C VAL A 30 44.11 -11.23 0.84
N LEU A 31 43.93 -11.67 -0.40
CA LEU A 31 44.92 -12.48 -1.11
C LEU A 31 46.22 -11.72 -1.35
N ILE A 32 46.14 -10.46 -1.78
CA ILE A 32 47.31 -9.59 -2.00
C ILE A 32 48.03 -9.37 -0.68
N PHE A 33 47.30 -9.04 0.40
CA PHE A 33 47.86 -8.85 1.73
C PHE A 33 48.57 -10.09 2.27
N THR A 34 47.93 -11.26 2.19
CA THR A 34 48.52 -12.52 2.68
C THR A 34 49.75 -12.92 1.86
N TRP A 35 49.70 -12.77 0.54
CA TRP A 35 50.84 -13.09 -0.31
C TRP A 35 51.99 -12.10 -0.08
N SER A 36 51.72 -10.80 -0.08
CA SER A 36 52.77 -9.79 0.12
C SER A 36 53.42 -9.90 1.51
N THR A 37 52.65 -10.21 2.55
CA THR A 37 53.20 -10.47 3.90
C THR A 37 54.07 -11.72 3.95
N VAL A 38 53.69 -12.82 3.30
CA VAL A 38 54.55 -14.01 3.20
C VAL A 38 55.86 -13.67 2.48
N VAL A 39 55.83 -12.85 1.43
CA VAL A 39 57.03 -12.42 0.71
C VAL A 39 57.91 -11.50 1.56
N LEU A 40 57.31 -10.56 2.31
CA LEU A 40 58.03 -9.59 3.14
C LEU A 40 58.52 -10.15 4.49
N LEU A 41 57.83 -11.13 5.08
CA LEU A 41 58.14 -11.66 6.42
C LEU A 41 58.66 -13.10 6.37
N GLY A 42 58.38 -13.85 5.31
CA GLY A 42 58.73 -15.28 5.16
C GLY A 42 60.16 -15.54 4.66
N GLY A 43 61.07 -14.58 4.78
CA GLY A 43 62.50 -14.76 4.44
C GLY A 43 62.87 -14.59 2.96
N PHE A 44 61.91 -14.23 2.09
CA PHE A 44 62.17 -13.95 0.67
C PHE A 44 62.72 -12.54 0.40
N VAL A 45 62.79 -11.68 1.41
CA VAL A 45 63.27 -10.29 1.33
C VAL A 45 64.67 -10.17 0.73
N SER A 46 65.55 -11.13 1.02
CA SER A 46 66.92 -11.17 0.49
C SER A 46 66.99 -11.36 -1.02
N LEU A 47 65.90 -11.82 -1.64
CA LEU A 47 65.78 -11.97 -3.08
C LEU A 47 65.18 -10.72 -3.74
N LEU A 48 64.49 -9.85 -2.99
CA LEU A 48 63.83 -8.65 -3.53
C LEU A 48 64.78 -7.49 -3.81
N ASP A 49 64.57 -6.85 -4.97
CA ASP A 49 65.15 -5.54 -5.23
C ASP A 49 64.62 -4.51 -4.22
N ASN A 50 65.48 -3.59 -3.79
CA ASN A 50 65.16 -2.55 -2.80
C ASN A 50 63.89 -1.76 -3.20
N ARG A 51 63.71 -1.49 -4.49
CA ARG A 51 62.52 -0.82 -5.02
C ARG A 51 61.24 -1.64 -4.79
N ASP A 52 61.26 -2.93 -5.13
CA ASP A 52 60.08 -3.81 -5.00
C ASP A 52 59.73 -4.07 -3.53
N PHE A 53 60.74 -4.12 -2.66
CA PHE A 53 60.53 -4.18 -1.21
C PHE A 53 59.65 -3.03 -0.70
N TRP A 54 59.99 -1.77 -1.06
CA TRP A 54 59.22 -0.61 -0.61
C TRP A 54 57.83 -0.54 -1.25
N LEU A 55 57.72 -0.85 -2.55
CA LEU A 55 56.43 -0.86 -3.24
C LEU A 55 55.47 -1.90 -2.66
N LEU A 56 55.96 -3.12 -2.41
CA LEU A 56 55.16 -4.17 -1.76
C LEU A 56 54.80 -3.82 -0.32
N THR A 57 55.72 -3.22 0.44
CA THR A 57 55.45 -2.78 1.81
C THR A 57 54.30 -1.77 1.83
N LEU A 58 54.32 -0.81 0.90
CA LEU A 58 53.27 0.20 0.79
C LEU A 58 51.93 -0.41 0.33
N ILE A 59 51.94 -1.29 -0.67
CA ILE A 59 50.72 -2.03 -1.09
C ILE A 59 50.17 -2.83 0.09
N THR A 60 51.03 -3.57 0.81
CA THR A 60 50.64 -4.37 1.98
C THR A 60 49.97 -3.50 3.03
N LEU A 61 50.53 -2.31 3.32
CA LEU A 61 49.96 -1.36 4.26
C LEU A 61 48.59 -0.86 3.79
N CYS A 62 48.43 -0.53 2.50
CA CYS A 62 47.13 -0.14 1.94
C CYS A 62 46.08 -1.25 2.04
N GLN A 63 46.46 -2.52 1.87
CA GLN A 63 45.54 -3.68 1.93
C GLN A 63 45.18 -4.13 3.36
N THR A 64 45.77 -3.51 4.39
CA THR A 64 45.48 -3.85 5.79
C THR A 64 44.02 -3.62 6.17
N GLN A 65 43.31 -2.71 5.48
CA GLN A 65 41.90 -2.43 5.74
C GLN A 65 41.01 -3.61 5.35
N GLU A 66 41.20 -4.13 4.15
CA GLU A 66 40.43 -5.25 3.61
C GLU A 66 40.72 -6.53 4.41
N ALA A 67 41.99 -6.73 4.78
CA ALA A 67 42.40 -7.84 5.63
C ALA A 67 41.82 -7.75 7.05
N SER A 68 41.91 -6.59 7.71
CA SER A 68 41.37 -6.41 9.07
C SER A 68 39.85 -6.57 9.10
N GLY A 69 39.12 -5.99 8.15
CA GLY A 69 37.67 -6.15 8.05
C GLY A 69 37.22 -7.60 7.84
N ALA A 70 37.98 -8.40 7.10
CA ALA A 70 37.73 -9.83 6.92
C ALA A 70 38.09 -10.67 8.15
N ILE A 71 39.11 -10.28 8.92
CA ILE A 71 39.60 -11.01 10.09
C ILE A 71 38.78 -10.70 11.35
N THR A 72 38.30 -9.45 11.52
CA THR A 72 37.59 -9.02 12.75
C THR A 72 36.06 -9.06 12.65
N GLY A 73 35.49 -9.42 11.50
CA GLY A 73 34.04 -9.63 11.34
C GLY A 73 33.17 -8.37 11.44
N GLY A 74 33.73 -7.18 11.21
CA GLY A 74 32.99 -5.92 11.30
C GLY A 74 33.92 -4.71 11.23
N VAL A 75 33.47 -3.68 10.52
CA VAL A 75 34.14 -2.38 10.41
C VAL A 75 34.35 -1.83 11.81
N VAL A 76 35.58 -1.41 12.12
CA VAL A 76 35.87 -0.62 13.31
C VAL A 76 35.05 0.68 13.21
N GLU A 77 33.88 0.74 13.87
CA GLU A 77 33.05 1.95 14.07
C GLU A 77 33.79 3.07 14.85
N GLY A 78 35.09 2.89 15.13
CA GLY A 78 35.92 3.75 15.97
C GLY A 78 36.16 5.16 15.44
N PHE A 79 35.90 5.48 14.17
CA PHE A 79 36.18 6.82 13.64
C PHE A 79 35.02 7.83 13.77
N SER A 80 33.77 7.37 13.97
CA SER A 80 32.62 8.25 14.31
C SER A 80 32.77 8.90 15.70
N GLY A 81 33.44 8.21 16.63
CA GLY A 81 33.78 8.74 17.94
C GLY A 81 34.77 9.91 17.89
N VAL A 82 35.65 9.93 16.88
CA VAL A 82 36.66 11.00 16.71
C VAL A 82 36.01 12.31 16.26
N THR A 83 34.99 12.26 15.39
CA THR A 83 34.19 13.44 15.01
C THR A 83 33.30 13.94 16.14
N ARG A 84 32.75 13.07 17.01
CA ARG A 84 32.01 13.50 18.21
C ARG A 84 32.90 14.17 19.26
N LEU A 85 34.15 13.70 19.44
CA LEU A 85 35.14 14.35 20.31
C LEU A 85 35.51 15.76 19.80
N LEU A 86 35.60 15.94 18.47
CA LEU A 86 35.86 17.23 17.84
C LEU A 86 34.69 18.22 17.98
N GLY A 87 33.43 17.73 17.99
CA GLY A 87 32.24 18.56 18.19
C GLY A 87 32.09 19.12 19.60
N THR A 88 32.53 18.37 20.62
CA THR A 88 32.39 18.79 22.03
C THR A 88 33.42 19.83 22.48
N GLU A 89 34.59 19.92 21.84
CA GLU A 89 35.62 20.89 22.22
C GLU A 89 35.37 22.30 21.62
N TYR A 90 34.63 22.42 20.51
CA TYR A 90 34.31 23.72 19.91
C TYR A 90 33.15 24.47 20.58
N THR A 91 32.19 23.77 21.20
CA THR A 91 31.01 24.42 21.82
C THR A 91 31.20 24.91 23.25
N THR A 92 32.25 24.48 23.96
CA THR A 92 32.52 24.97 25.34
C THR A 92 33.33 26.26 25.40
N ALA A 93 33.77 26.80 24.25
CA ALA A 93 34.55 28.05 24.21
C ALA A 93 33.68 29.33 24.26
N ASN A 94 32.37 29.25 24.01
CA ASN A 94 31.48 30.42 23.91
C ASN A 94 30.21 30.32 24.78
N LYS A 95 30.35 30.08 26.10
CA LYS A 95 29.25 30.33 27.05
C LYS A 95 29.72 31.29 28.15
N PRO A 96 29.11 32.48 28.30
CA PRO A 96 29.45 33.38 29.40
C PRO A 96 29.03 32.77 30.75
N PRO A 97 29.69 33.14 31.87
CA PRO A 97 29.39 32.56 33.18
C PRO A 97 27.99 32.97 33.64
N ALA A 98 27.17 32.00 34.04
CA ALA A 98 25.86 32.26 34.65
C ALA A 98 26.02 32.81 36.08
N GLU A 99 25.22 33.82 36.42
CA GLU A 99 25.06 34.38 37.77
C GLU A 99 24.58 33.31 38.77
N PRO A 100 25.03 33.35 40.04
CA PRO A 100 24.52 32.48 41.08
C PRO A 100 23.25 33.06 41.73
N ALA A 101 22.16 32.29 41.72
CA ALA A 101 20.95 32.54 42.51
C ALA A 101 21.10 31.99 43.96
N PRO A 102 20.30 32.50 44.93
CA PRO A 102 20.73 32.69 46.32
C PRO A 102 20.53 31.48 47.23
N ALA A 103 21.30 31.49 48.33
CA ALA A 103 21.28 30.51 49.40
C ALA A 103 20.00 30.54 50.26
N ALA A 104 19.57 29.37 50.72
CA ALA A 104 18.67 29.22 51.86
C ALA A 104 19.29 28.24 52.88
N ALA A 105 19.15 28.61 54.14
CA ALA A 105 20.00 28.24 55.26
C ALA A 105 19.37 27.22 56.22
N GLY A 106 20.22 26.62 57.06
CA GLY A 106 19.88 26.00 58.36
C GLY A 106 20.83 24.84 58.69
N ALA A 107 21.54 24.74 59.82
CA ALA A 107 21.61 25.55 61.03
C ALA A 107 22.86 25.20 61.90
N ALA A 108 23.40 26.21 62.60
CA ALA A 108 24.12 26.30 63.90
C ALA A 108 25.22 25.25 64.30
N ALA A 109 26.53 25.59 64.44
CA ALA A 109 27.29 26.44 65.43
C ALA A 109 27.96 25.60 66.57
N PRO A 110 29.06 26.01 67.27
CA PRO A 110 29.58 27.37 67.47
C PRO A 110 31.11 27.58 67.35
N ALA A 111 31.49 28.85 67.53
CA ALA A 111 32.76 29.52 67.26
C ALA A 111 34.00 29.07 68.07
N LYS A 112 35.17 29.06 67.41
CA LYS A 112 36.48 29.33 68.04
C LYS A 112 37.43 30.09 67.10
N HIS A 113 38.24 30.95 67.72
CA HIS A 113 39.08 32.03 67.20
C HIS A 113 39.95 31.71 65.96
N ALA A 114 39.94 32.63 65.00
CA ALA A 114 40.82 32.63 63.83
C ALA A 114 42.07 33.51 64.07
N THR A 115 43.24 32.89 64.11
CA THR A 115 44.56 33.53 63.99
C THR A 115 44.96 33.59 62.52
N LYS A 116 45.31 34.81 62.04
CA LYS A 116 45.71 35.10 60.66
C LYS A 116 47.06 34.44 60.32
N ALA A 117 47.05 33.39 59.50
CA ALA A 117 48.22 32.89 58.78
C ALA A 117 48.53 33.77 57.55
N PRO A 118 49.77 33.87 57.05
CA PRO A 118 50.13 34.85 56.02
C PRO A 118 49.60 34.43 54.65
N MET A 119 48.55 35.12 54.21
CA MET A 119 47.82 35.05 52.94
C MET A 119 48.69 34.96 51.66
N LYS A 120 50.00 35.24 51.72
CA LYS A 120 50.91 35.27 50.55
C LYS A 120 51.39 33.89 50.09
N LEU A 121 51.62 32.91 51.00
CA LEU A 121 52.17 31.60 50.63
C LEU A 121 51.13 30.71 49.95
N ASP A 122 49.89 30.72 50.44
CA ASP A 122 48.75 30.00 49.85
C ASP A 122 48.30 30.57 48.50
N GLN A 123 48.44 31.90 48.31
CA GLN A 123 48.20 32.52 47.00
C GLN A 123 49.27 32.12 45.99
N LEU A 124 50.54 32.04 46.40
CA LEU A 124 51.64 31.60 45.55
C LEU A 124 51.47 30.12 45.15
N ALA A 125 51.16 29.25 46.13
CA ALA A 125 50.92 27.82 45.91
C ALA A 125 49.74 27.55 44.96
N ARG A 126 48.67 28.36 45.04
CA ARG A 126 47.54 28.29 44.10
C ARG A 126 47.93 28.74 42.68
N ARG A 127 48.72 29.81 42.53
CA ARG A 127 49.20 30.26 41.21
C ARG A 127 50.16 29.26 40.56
N VAL A 128 51.04 28.64 41.34
CA VAL A 128 51.96 27.60 40.85
C VAL A 128 51.17 26.36 40.42
N ARG A 129 50.20 25.89 41.22
CA ARG A 129 49.31 24.78 40.83
C ARG A 129 48.48 25.11 39.58
N ALA A 130 47.93 26.31 39.47
CA ALA A 130 47.18 26.74 38.29
C ALA A 130 48.05 26.80 37.03
N ARG A 131 49.30 27.30 37.14
CA ARG A 131 50.27 27.32 36.05
C ARG A 131 50.73 25.90 35.67
N ALA A 132 50.98 25.03 36.64
CA ALA A 132 51.33 23.63 36.39
C ALA A 132 50.18 22.88 35.70
N MET A 133 48.93 23.09 36.14
CA MET A 133 47.75 22.52 35.46
C MET A 133 47.56 23.09 34.05
N PHE A 134 47.84 24.38 33.84
CA PHE A 134 47.80 25.00 32.52
C PHE A 134 48.88 24.43 31.58
N VAL A 135 50.12 24.30 32.06
CA VAL A 135 51.23 23.69 31.31
C VAL A 135 50.96 22.22 31.01
N ALA A 136 50.44 21.45 31.97
CA ALA A 136 50.07 20.05 31.75
C ALA A 136 48.95 19.92 30.71
N ARG A 137 47.92 20.78 30.76
CA ARG A 137 46.86 20.82 29.74
C ARG A 137 47.40 21.22 28.36
N ALA A 138 48.23 22.24 28.28
CA ALA A 138 48.86 22.67 27.03
C ALA A 138 49.75 21.58 26.43
N THR A 139 50.52 20.89 27.27
CA THR A 139 51.37 19.76 26.85
C THR A 139 50.54 18.59 26.34
N LEU A 140 49.43 18.26 27.01
CA LEU A 140 48.51 17.22 26.56
C LEU A 140 47.84 17.58 25.22
N ILE A 141 47.43 18.84 25.04
CA ILE A 141 46.85 19.34 23.79
C ILE A 141 47.88 19.26 22.65
N LEU A 142 49.12 19.69 22.90
CA LEU A 142 50.21 19.60 21.92
C LEU A 142 50.51 18.14 21.54
N PHE A 143 50.56 17.24 22.53
CA PHE A 143 50.75 15.81 22.30
C PHE A 143 49.61 15.22 21.47
N ARG A 144 48.35 15.54 21.79
CA ARG A 144 47.18 15.10 21.00
C ARG A 144 47.24 15.62 19.56
N PHE A 145 47.59 16.88 19.36
CA PHE A 145 47.74 17.47 18.04
C PHE A 145 48.87 16.81 17.24
N LEU A 146 49.99 16.50 17.89
CA LEU A 146 51.11 15.81 17.27
C LEU A 146 50.72 14.39 16.86
N VAL A 147 50.10 13.61 17.75
CA VAL A 147 49.61 12.25 17.43
C VAL A 147 48.59 12.28 16.30
N PHE A 148 47.66 13.24 16.33
CA PHE A 148 46.66 13.41 15.29
C PHE A 148 47.30 13.69 13.93
N THR A 149 48.23 14.64 13.84
CA THR A 149 48.86 15.04 12.58
C THR A 149 49.87 14.01 12.06
N THR A 150 50.63 13.34 12.93
CA THR A 150 51.72 12.45 12.52
C THR A 150 51.30 10.99 12.35
N ILE A 151 50.28 10.53 13.06
CA ILE A 151 49.81 9.14 13.01
C ILE A 151 48.43 9.06 12.38
N VAL A 152 47.46 9.80 12.89
CA VAL A 152 46.06 9.66 12.46
C VAL A 152 45.87 10.14 11.02
N VAL A 153 46.40 11.30 10.64
CA VAL A 153 46.24 11.85 9.28
C VAL A 153 46.86 10.94 8.21
N PRO A 154 48.13 10.50 8.30
CA PRO A 154 48.69 9.56 7.33
C PRO A 154 47.94 8.23 7.28
N LEU A 155 47.49 7.73 8.42
CA LEU A 155 46.69 6.51 8.50
C LEU A 155 45.34 6.67 7.78
N VAL A 156 44.66 7.81 7.96
CA VAL A 156 43.43 8.16 7.24
C VAL A 156 43.69 8.25 5.74
N ILE A 157 44.81 8.85 5.31
CA ILE A 157 45.18 8.93 3.89
C ILE A 157 45.38 7.53 3.30
N VAL A 158 46.15 6.66 3.98
CA VAL A 158 46.41 5.29 3.52
C VAL A 158 45.13 4.46 3.45
N TYR A 159 44.24 4.61 4.43
CA TYR A 159 42.97 3.88 4.44
C TYR A 159 41.96 4.39 3.40
N THR A 160 41.86 5.71 3.22
CA THR A 160 40.90 6.29 2.26
C THR A 160 41.38 6.21 0.81
N LEU A 161 42.68 6.37 0.57
CA LEU A 161 43.28 6.39 -0.77
C LEU A 161 44.02 5.09 -1.11
N GLY A 162 44.04 4.10 -0.23
CA GLY A 162 44.84 2.88 -0.38
C GLY A 162 44.59 2.14 -1.70
N MET A 163 43.32 2.05 -2.12
CA MET A 163 42.96 1.46 -3.41
C MET A 163 43.52 2.24 -4.61
N TYR A 164 43.53 3.57 -4.55
CA TYR A 164 44.09 4.43 -5.60
C TYR A 164 45.62 4.30 -5.65
N ILE A 165 46.27 4.31 -4.48
CA ILE A 165 47.72 4.19 -4.33
C ILE A 165 48.20 2.83 -4.84
N SER A 166 47.57 1.73 -4.40
CA SER A 166 47.90 0.37 -4.82
C SER A 166 47.77 0.18 -6.34
N THR A 167 46.69 0.71 -6.92
CA THR A 167 46.46 0.66 -8.36
C THR A 167 47.52 1.45 -9.12
N ALA A 168 47.84 2.68 -8.69
CA ALA A 168 48.82 3.54 -9.33
C ALA A 168 50.23 2.93 -9.29
N ILE A 169 50.64 2.39 -8.13
CA ILE A 169 51.92 1.69 -7.97
C ILE A 169 52.00 0.49 -8.91
N SER A 170 50.94 -0.31 -8.95
CA SER A 170 50.89 -1.51 -9.78
C SER A 170 50.97 -1.19 -11.27
N LEU A 171 50.25 -0.16 -11.72
CA LEU A 171 50.32 0.32 -13.10
C LEU A 171 51.72 0.88 -13.43
N TYR A 172 52.30 1.68 -12.54
CA TYR A 172 53.65 2.22 -12.70
C TYR A 172 54.71 1.11 -12.77
N ARG A 173 54.58 0.04 -11.99
CA ARG A 173 55.56 -1.06 -12.00
C ARG A 173 55.40 -1.97 -13.21
N LEU A 174 54.16 -2.26 -13.62
CA LEU A 174 53.87 -3.10 -14.80
C LEU A 174 54.19 -2.43 -16.15
N THR A 175 54.46 -1.12 -16.17
CA THR A 175 54.90 -0.41 -17.39
C THR A 175 56.41 -0.37 -17.55
N GLN A 176 57.18 -0.88 -16.58
CA GLN A 176 58.64 -0.91 -16.67
C GLN A 176 59.13 -2.12 -17.50
N PRO A 177 60.21 -1.97 -18.30
CA PRO A 177 60.66 -2.99 -19.26
C PRO A 177 61.03 -4.35 -18.65
N ASP A 178 61.39 -4.39 -17.38
CA ASP A 178 61.79 -5.59 -16.62
C ASP A 178 60.60 -6.46 -16.16
N LEU A 179 59.39 -5.90 -16.11
CA LEU A 179 58.15 -6.54 -15.65
C LEU A 179 56.96 -6.34 -16.63
N GLY A 180 57.22 -5.74 -17.79
CA GLY A 180 56.22 -5.30 -18.76
C GLY A 180 55.39 -6.40 -19.41
N VAL A 181 54.15 -6.05 -19.77
CA VAL A 181 53.23 -6.88 -20.57
C VAL A 181 53.72 -6.94 -22.03
N GLY A 182 54.77 -7.73 -22.26
CA GLY A 182 55.42 -7.82 -23.58
C GLY A 182 56.85 -8.39 -23.54
N SER A 183 57.45 -8.52 -22.35
CA SER A 183 58.70 -9.26 -22.20
C SER A 183 58.41 -10.75 -22.36
N ALA A 184 58.51 -11.24 -23.61
CA ALA A 184 58.52 -12.65 -23.92
C ALA A 184 59.68 -13.29 -23.13
N ALA A 185 59.41 -14.45 -22.55
CA ALA A 185 60.44 -15.33 -22.02
C ALA A 185 61.42 -15.65 -23.16
N ALA A 186 62.49 -14.86 -23.28
CA ALA A 186 63.66 -15.26 -24.03
C ALA A 186 64.25 -16.42 -23.24
N GLY A 187 64.01 -17.62 -23.75
CA GLY A 187 64.59 -18.83 -23.20
C GLY A 187 66.11 -18.70 -23.25
N ASP A 188 66.76 -19.00 -22.12
CA ASP A 188 67.96 -19.78 -22.20
C ASP A 188 68.10 -20.67 -20.97
N GLY A 189 68.49 -21.93 -21.24
CA GLY A 189 68.43 -23.03 -20.30
C GLY A 189 69.42 -22.88 -19.15
N THR A 190 68.92 -22.49 -17.98
CA THR A 190 69.53 -22.84 -16.69
C THR A 190 68.46 -23.35 -15.73
N ALA A 191 68.54 -24.64 -15.44
CA ALA A 191 67.75 -25.29 -14.40
C ALA A 191 68.05 -24.61 -13.05
N GLY A 192 67.08 -23.84 -12.55
CA GLY A 192 67.20 -22.96 -11.38
C GLY A 192 66.63 -21.54 -11.57
N ALA A 193 65.95 -21.26 -12.69
CA ALA A 193 65.45 -19.92 -13.02
C ALA A 193 64.47 -19.32 -11.98
N ASN A 194 64.84 -18.16 -11.45
CA ASN A 194 64.17 -17.41 -10.39
C ASN A 194 62.67 -17.13 -10.68
N LEU A 195 61.77 -17.91 -10.06
CA LEU A 195 60.30 -17.75 -10.08
C LEU A 195 59.81 -16.40 -9.50
N GLN A 196 60.72 -15.59 -8.97
CA GLN A 196 60.47 -14.31 -8.32
C GLN A 196 59.87 -13.24 -9.25
N LYS A 197 60.48 -12.98 -10.42
CA LYS A 197 59.96 -11.97 -11.36
C LYS A 197 58.55 -12.32 -11.86
N PRO A 198 58.26 -13.58 -12.24
CA PRO A 198 56.89 -14.02 -12.51
C PRO A 198 55.94 -13.83 -11.32
N ALA A 199 56.35 -14.16 -10.09
CA ALA A 199 55.50 -14.04 -8.90
C ALA A 199 55.17 -12.57 -8.57
N LEU A 200 56.14 -11.66 -8.66
CA LEU A 200 55.92 -10.21 -8.48
C LEU A 200 54.97 -9.66 -9.54
N ARG A 201 55.11 -10.11 -10.79
CA ARG A 201 54.20 -9.73 -11.88
C ARG A 201 52.76 -10.10 -11.54
N VAL A 202 52.52 -11.31 -11.03
CA VAL A 202 51.18 -11.75 -10.61
C VAL A 202 50.64 -10.86 -9.49
N LEU A 203 51.45 -10.53 -8.47
CA LEU A 203 51.05 -9.64 -7.38
C LEU A 203 50.61 -8.26 -7.85
N TYR A 204 51.42 -7.61 -8.69
CA TYR A 204 51.06 -6.29 -9.24
C TYR A 204 49.86 -6.38 -10.19
N VAL A 205 49.72 -7.45 -10.98
CA VAL A 205 48.53 -7.66 -11.82
C VAL A 205 47.28 -7.83 -10.96
N MET A 206 47.34 -8.60 -9.87
CA MET A 206 46.22 -8.76 -8.94
C MET A 206 45.80 -7.42 -8.33
N ALA A 207 46.77 -6.61 -7.86
CA ALA A 207 46.50 -5.30 -7.29
C ALA A 207 45.94 -4.31 -8.34
N LEU A 208 46.42 -4.36 -9.58
CA LEU A 208 45.86 -3.57 -10.68
C LEU A 208 44.41 -4.00 -11.01
N VAL A 209 44.16 -5.31 -11.11
CA VAL A 209 42.82 -5.87 -11.37
C VAL A 209 41.86 -5.51 -10.24
N GLN A 210 42.27 -5.66 -8.98
CA GLN A 210 41.48 -5.25 -7.81
C GLN A 210 41.10 -3.76 -7.90
N GLY A 211 42.05 -2.91 -8.27
CA GLY A 211 41.83 -1.49 -8.53
C GLY A 211 40.79 -1.23 -9.62
N VAL A 212 40.96 -1.85 -10.79
CA VAL A 212 40.02 -1.71 -11.92
C VAL A 212 38.62 -2.17 -11.54
N LEU A 213 38.48 -3.30 -10.85
CA LEU A 213 37.19 -3.81 -10.37
C LEU A 213 36.55 -2.86 -9.35
N TYR A 214 37.34 -2.25 -8.47
CA TYR A 214 36.86 -1.23 -7.53
C TYR A 214 36.32 0.01 -8.26
N PHE A 215 37.08 0.55 -9.23
CA PHE A 215 36.64 1.67 -10.05
C PHE A 215 35.39 1.33 -10.87
N TYR A 216 35.33 0.12 -11.42
CA TYR A 216 34.14 -0.37 -12.10
C TYR A 216 32.93 -0.41 -11.15
N GLY A 217 33.11 -0.85 -9.90
CA GLY A 217 32.07 -0.82 -8.87
C GLY A 217 31.57 0.58 -8.52
N LEU A 218 32.44 1.60 -8.54
CA LEU A 218 32.02 2.99 -8.34
C LEU A 218 31.07 3.46 -9.46
N THR A 219 31.30 3.05 -10.72
CA THR A 219 30.38 3.37 -11.82
C THR A 219 29.00 2.72 -11.66
N PHE A 220 28.93 1.57 -11.00
CA PHE A 220 27.67 0.90 -10.68
C PHE A 220 26.80 1.74 -9.74
N THR A 221 27.37 2.46 -8.77
CA THR A 221 26.56 3.34 -7.88
C THR A 221 25.80 4.43 -8.66
N SER A 222 26.41 4.98 -9.72
CA SER A 222 25.72 5.93 -10.61
C SER A 222 24.67 5.24 -11.49
N THR A 223 24.97 4.03 -11.96
CA THR A 223 24.08 3.21 -12.78
C THR A 223 22.85 2.77 -12.00
N GLY A 224 22.98 2.43 -10.71
CA GLY A 224 21.87 2.06 -9.82
C GLY A 224 20.78 3.13 -9.79
N ARG A 225 21.15 4.41 -9.68
CA ARG A 225 20.18 5.52 -9.73
C ARG A 225 19.44 5.66 -11.06
N LYS A 226 20.04 5.20 -12.17
CA LYS A 226 19.34 5.14 -13.48
C LYS A 226 18.38 3.95 -13.52
N MET A 227 18.75 2.83 -12.92
CA MET A 227 17.92 1.64 -12.80
C MET A 227 16.69 1.89 -11.92
N GLU A 228 16.86 2.56 -10.78
CA GLU A 228 15.77 3.03 -9.91
C GLU A 228 14.77 3.89 -10.70
N ARG A 229 15.26 4.85 -11.50
CA ARG A 229 14.40 5.69 -12.35
C ARG A 229 13.62 4.89 -13.40
N LYS A 230 14.26 3.96 -14.09
CA LYS A 230 13.56 3.08 -15.06
C LYS A 230 12.42 2.29 -14.41
N VAL A 231 12.63 1.80 -13.20
CA VAL A 231 11.60 1.07 -12.45
C VAL A 231 10.50 2.01 -11.98
N ALA A 232 10.85 3.19 -11.48
CA ALA A 232 9.87 4.22 -11.11
C ALA A 232 8.99 4.63 -12.30
N ASP A 233 9.59 4.87 -13.46
CA ASP A 233 8.88 5.19 -14.71
C ASP A 233 7.97 4.02 -15.15
N SER A 234 8.45 2.77 -15.03
CA SER A 234 7.66 1.57 -15.38
C SER A 234 6.42 1.39 -14.50
N TYR A 235 6.46 1.91 -13.27
CA TYR A 235 5.37 1.81 -12.31
C TYR A 235 4.62 3.13 -12.08
N GLU A 236 4.95 4.19 -12.82
CA GLU A 236 4.43 5.55 -12.62
C GLU A 236 4.54 6.02 -11.17
N LEU A 237 5.64 5.68 -10.51
CA LEU A 237 5.94 6.05 -9.13
C LEU A 237 6.84 7.29 -9.09
N ALA A 238 6.75 8.06 -8.00
CA ALA A 238 7.65 9.17 -7.76
C ALA A 238 9.12 8.68 -7.78
N SER A 239 10.01 9.47 -8.37
CA SER A 239 11.45 9.24 -8.31
C SER A 239 12.11 10.30 -7.43
N GLY A 240 13.11 9.90 -6.64
CA GLY A 240 13.76 10.81 -5.71
C GLY A 240 14.39 10.12 -4.52
N LYS A 241 14.92 10.92 -3.59
CA LYS A 241 15.60 10.43 -2.39
C LYS A 241 14.65 9.67 -1.45
N ASP A 242 13.42 10.14 -1.34
CA ASP A 242 12.42 9.59 -0.42
C ASP A 242 11.37 8.76 -1.19
N SER A 243 11.74 8.25 -2.37
CA SER A 243 10.83 7.45 -3.20
C SER A 243 10.76 6.00 -2.73
N ALA A 244 9.57 5.40 -2.81
CA ALA A 244 9.35 4.00 -2.44
C ALA A 244 10.23 3.02 -3.24
N VAL A 245 10.53 3.34 -4.51
CA VAL A 245 11.43 2.55 -5.37
C VAL A 245 12.87 2.58 -4.85
N ARG A 246 13.31 3.74 -4.34
CA ARG A 246 14.64 3.87 -3.75
C ARG A 246 14.73 3.15 -2.41
N SER A 247 13.71 3.25 -1.55
CA SER A 247 13.64 2.48 -0.30
C SER A 247 13.71 0.97 -0.56
N TYR A 248 13.03 0.49 -1.62
CA TYR A 248 13.16 -0.90 -2.07
C TYR A 248 14.60 -1.25 -2.50
N ALA A 249 15.24 -0.39 -3.29
CA ALA A 249 16.60 -0.60 -3.78
C ALA A 249 17.62 -0.63 -2.64
N GLU A 250 17.50 0.28 -1.67
CA GLU A 250 18.35 0.34 -0.47
C GLU A 250 18.16 -0.89 0.41
N ALA A 251 16.90 -1.25 0.73
CA ALA A 251 16.61 -2.45 1.51
C ALA A 251 17.12 -3.74 0.82
N THR A 252 17.04 -3.79 -0.51
CA THR A 252 17.55 -4.93 -1.30
C THR A 252 19.07 -4.96 -1.29
N MET A 253 19.73 -3.81 -1.43
CA MET A 253 21.18 -3.69 -1.35
C MET A 253 21.68 -4.13 0.01
N ASP A 254 21.09 -3.61 1.08
CA ASP A 254 21.46 -3.92 2.47
C ASP A 254 21.28 -5.40 2.79
N GLY A 255 20.17 -6.01 2.34
CA GLY A 255 19.98 -7.44 2.47
C GLY A 255 21.03 -8.26 1.70
N CYS A 256 21.36 -7.84 0.48
CA CYS A 256 22.42 -8.48 -0.32
C CYS A 256 23.79 -8.37 0.34
N THR A 257 24.08 -7.28 1.07
CA THR A 257 25.37 -7.14 1.77
C THR A 257 25.64 -8.33 2.68
N LYS A 258 24.61 -8.75 3.41
CA LYS A 258 24.60 -9.88 4.34
C LYS A 258 24.56 -11.21 3.57
N ASP A 259 23.56 -11.40 2.72
CA ASP A 259 23.38 -12.61 1.93
C ASP A 259 22.91 -12.30 0.50
N LEU A 260 23.66 -12.76 -0.50
CA LEU A 260 23.32 -12.60 -1.92
C LEU A 260 22.00 -13.31 -2.26
N SER A 261 21.63 -14.35 -1.52
CA SER A 261 20.37 -15.08 -1.73
C SER A 261 19.14 -14.26 -1.33
N PHE A 262 19.31 -13.16 -0.59
CA PHE A 262 18.25 -12.25 -0.16
C PHE A 262 17.42 -11.66 -1.33
N ALA A 263 18.05 -11.49 -2.50
CA ALA A 263 17.37 -11.01 -3.69
C ALA A 263 16.43 -12.06 -4.32
N LYS A 264 16.61 -13.35 -4.00
CA LYS A 264 15.86 -14.45 -4.61
C LYS A 264 14.40 -14.42 -4.14
N GLY A 265 13.47 -14.32 -5.09
CA GLY A 265 12.03 -14.25 -4.80
C GLY A 265 11.54 -12.88 -4.31
N ARG A 266 12.46 -11.93 -4.06
CA ARG A 266 12.12 -10.56 -3.66
C ARG A 266 11.63 -9.77 -4.87
N ASN A 267 10.57 -9.00 -4.69
CA ASN A 267 9.92 -8.17 -5.71
C ASN A 267 9.11 -7.05 -5.07
N MET A 268 8.60 -6.12 -5.87
CA MET A 268 7.85 -4.98 -5.34
C MET A 268 6.61 -5.40 -4.55
N VAL A 269 5.88 -6.43 -5.00
CA VAL A 269 4.69 -6.93 -4.30
C VAL A 269 5.06 -7.42 -2.90
N THR A 270 6.03 -8.34 -2.80
CA THR A 270 6.46 -8.92 -1.52
C THR A 270 7.02 -7.88 -0.56
N TYR A 271 7.73 -6.88 -1.09
CA TYR A 271 8.24 -5.78 -0.29
C TYR A 271 7.12 -4.91 0.24
N ALA A 272 6.21 -4.46 -0.62
CA ALA A 272 5.09 -3.61 -0.25
C ALA A 272 4.15 -4.31 0.75
N MET A 273 3.87 -5.60 0.55
CA MET A 273 3.13 -6.41 1.52
C MET A 273 3.86 -6.50 2.85
N GLY A 274 5.17 -6.72 2.83
CA GLY A 274 5.99 -6.75 4.05
C GLY A 274 5.93 -5.44 4.82
N LEU A 275 5.98 -4.29 4.13
CA LEU A 275 5.82 -2.97 4.74
C LEU A 275 4.44 -2.80 5.39
N VAL A 276 3.36 -3.12 4.66
CA VAL A 276 1.99 -3.03 5.18
C VAL A 276 1.81 -3.95 6.40
N GLU A 277 2.40 -5.15 6.36
CA GLU A 277 2.35 -6.10 7.46
C GLU A 277 3.10 -5.59 8.70
N SER A 278 4.35 -5.13 8.56
CA SER A 278 5.20 -4.80 9.71
C SER A 278 5.01 -3.38 10.25
N ALA A 279 4.70 -2.40 9.40
CA ALA A 279 4.71 -0.99 9.76
C ALA A 279 3.39 -0.53 10.40
N SER A 280 3.44 0.50 11.26
CA SER A 280 2.24 1.15 11.79
C SER A 280 1.55 1.97 10.69
N THR A 281 0.22 2.11 10.75
CA THR A 281 -0.61 2.83 9.78
C THR A 281 -0.30 4.32 9.66
N ASP A 282 0.48 4.88 10.59
CA ASP A 282 0.90 6.30 10.62
C ASP A 282 2.32 6.54 10.08
N THR A 283 2.97 5.51 9.55
CA THR A 283 4.37 5.58 9.10
C THR A 283 4.50 5.75 7.59
N ASP A 284 5.56 6.43 7.16
CA ASP A 284 5.92 6.56 5.74
C ASP A 284 6.18 5.21 5.06
N ASP A 285 6.62 4.20 5.82
CA ASP A 285 6.81 2.83 5.35
C ASP A 285 5.47 2.18 4.98
N PHE A 286 4.45 2.33 5.82
CA PHE A 286 3.10 1.85 5.51
C PHE A 286 2.54 2.59 4.28
N ALA A 287 2.69 3.91 4.23
CA ALA A 287 2.24 4.72 3.10
C ALA A 287 2.95 4.34 1.79
N SER A 288 4.25 4.06 1.84
CA SER A 288 5.04 3.56 0.71
C SER A 288 4.54 2.20 0.22
N GLY A 289 4.25 1.29 1.15
CA GLY A 289 3.66 -0.02 0.84
C GLY A 289 2.32 0.11 0.12
N VAL A 290 1.39 0.88 0.68
CA VAL A 290 0.07 1.15 0.07
C VAL A 290 0.22 1.81 -1.31
N THR A 291 1.13 2.76 -1.46
CA THR A 291 1.37 3.45 -2.73
C THR A 291 1.86 2.50 -3.82
N ILE A 292 2.81 1.60 -3.49
CA ILE A 292 3.29 0.57 -4.43
C ILE A 292 2.15 -0.38 -4.81
N LEU A 293 1.38 -0.88 -3.84
CA LEU A 293 0.28 -1.81 -4.12
C LEU A 293 -0.79 -1.16 -5.02
N ASN A 294 -1.16 0.09 -4.76
CA ASN A 294 -2.11 0.79 -5.61
C ASN A 294 -1.58 1.00 -7.04
N ALA A 295 -0.31 1.39 -7.20
CA ALA A 295 0.30 1.53 -8.53
C ALA A 295 0.26 0.21 -9.33
N LEU A 296 0.54 -0.93 -8.67
CA LEU A 296 0.48 -2.25 -9.27
C LEU A 296 -0.95 -2.65 -9.70
N ILE A 297 -1.97 -2.24 -8.93
CA ILE A 297 -3.38 -2.44 -9.29
C ILE A 297 -3.75 -1.64 -10.54
N ARG A 298 -3.36 -0.35 -10.60
CA ARG A 298 -3.66 0.54 -11.74
C ARG A 298 -3.10 0.01 -13.06
N LEU A 299 -1.89 -0.55 -13.02
CA LEU A 299 -1.20 -1.07 -14.21
C LEU A 299 -1.68 -2.45 -14.66
N GLN A 300 -2.58 -3.10 -13.89
CA GLN A 300 -3.24 -4.36 -14.23
C GLN A 300 -2.30 -5.52 -14.61
N LEU A 301 -1.12 -5.59 -14.01
CA LEU A 301 -0.14 -6.61 -14.33
C LEU A 301 -0.55 -7.97 -13.76
N ARG A 302 -0.88 -8.93 -14.64
CA ARG A 302 -1.55 -10.19 -14.27
C ARG A 302 -0.77 -11.00 -13.24
N ALA A 303 0.56 -11.15 -13.42
CA ALA A 303 1.40 -11.90 -12.49
C ALA A 303 1.44 -11.26 -11.10
N GLN A 304 1.66 -9.94 -11.01
CA GLN A 304 1.66 -9.21 -9.75
C GLN A 304 0.28 -9.25 -9.08
N GLN A 305 -0.81 -9.14 -9.84
CA GLN A 305 -2.17 -9.25 -9.30
C GLN A 305 -2.44 -10.63 -8.70
N ALA A 306 -2.01 -11.71 -9.36
CA ALA A 306 -2.16 -13.06 -8.81
C ALA A 306 -1.39 -13.23 -7.50
N LEU A 307 -0.16 -12.71 -7.43
CA LEU A 307 0.65 -12.73 -6.21
C LEU A 307 0.03 -11.85 -5.10
N MET A 308 -0.49 -10.67 -5.44
CA MET A 308 -1.22 -9.81 -4.51
C MET A 308 -2.43 -10.53 -3.93
N ARG A 309 -3.27 -11.17 -4.76
CA ARG A 309 -4.39 -11.99 -4.28
C ARG A 309 -3.93 -13.08 -3.33
N GLN A 310 -2.87 -13.80 -3.67
CA GLN A 310 -2.32 -14.85 -2.81
C GLN A 310 -1.89 -14.31 -1.45
N LEU A 311 -1.22 -13.15 -1.40
CA LEU A 311 -0.72 -12.56 -0.15
C LEU A 311 -1.82 -11.85 0.67
N LEU A 312 -2.74 -11.15 0.03
CA LEU A 312 -3.84 -10.44 0.71
C LEU A 312 -4.96 -11.35 1.21
N ILE A 313 -5.26 -12.44 0.48
CA ILE A 313 -6.44 -13.27 0.75
C ILE A 313 -6.05 -14.66 1.27
N GLY A 314 -4.94 -15.22 0.78
CA GLY A 314 -4.55 -16.62 1.01
C GLY A 314 -3.49 -16.83 2.09
N SER A 315 -2.82 -15.76 2.56
CA SER A 315 -1.72 -15.87 3.52
C SER A 315 -2.22 -15.94 4.98
N ALA A 316 -1.35 -16.38 5.88
CA ALA A 316 -1.60 -16.35 7.32
C ALA A 316 -1.72 -14.91 7.87
N SER A 317 -1.07 -13.92 7.24
CA SER A 317 -1.12 -12.52 7.64
C SER A 317 -2.26 -11.72 6.98
N SER A 318 -3.04 -12.33 6.08
CA SER A 318 -4.19 -11.72 5.37
C SER A 318 -5.10 -10.89 6.27
N ALA A 319 -5.56 -11.45 7.40
CA ALA A 319 -6.47 -10.76 8.32
C ALA A 319 -5.88 -9.47 8.88
N HIS A 320 -4.60 -9.49 9.22
CA HIS A 320 -3.88 -8.35 9.77
C HIS A 320 -3.60 -7.28 8.70
N ILE A 321 -3.14 -7.69 7.52
CA ILE A 321 -2.90 -6.80 6.38
C ILE A 321 -4.21 -6.11 5.95
N LEU A 322 -5.28 -6.88 5.77
CA LEU A 322 -6.59 -6.33 5.43
C LEU A 322 -7.13 -5.42 6.53
N GLY A 323 -6.97 -5.80 7.80
CA GLY A 323 -7.35 -4.95 8.94
C GLY A 323 -6.71 -3.57 8.88
N LYS A 324 -5.40 -3.49 8.64
CA LYS A 324 -4.69 -2.21 8.49
C LYS A 324 -5.12 -1.41 7.25
N LEU A 325 -5.42 -2.09 6.15
CA LEU A 325 -5.94 -1.41 4.95
C LEU A 325 -7.33 -0.83 5.20
N PHE A 326 -8.20 -1.56 5.90
CA PHE A 326 -9.51 -1.04 6.33
C PHE A 326 -9.36 0.13 7.30
N GLU A 327 -8.47 0.03 8.28
CA GLU A 327 -8.17 1.10 9.24
C GLU A 327 -7.73 2.37 8.50
N ALA A 328 -6.73 2.26 7.60
CA ALA A 328 -6.23 3.38 6.81
C ALA A 328 -7.32 3.96 5.87
N ALA A 329 -8.16 3.12 5.28
CA ALA A 329 -9.28 3.56 4.44
C ALA A 329 -10.39 4.28 5.25
N SER A 330 -10.49 4.01 6.55
CA SER A 330 -11.48 4.60 7.46
C SER A 330 -11.03 5.85 8.21
N ARG A 331 -9.79 6.32 7.98
CA ARG A 331 -9.21 7.46 8.69
C ARG A 331 -9.85 8.79 8.27
N SER A 332 -9.92 9.74 9.19
CA SER A 332 -10.46 11.08 8.93
C SER A 332 -9.48 11.95 8.14
N PRO A 333 -9.94 12.79 7.19
CA PRO A 333 -9.07 13.73 6.45
C PRO A 333 -8.27 14.69 7.34
N ALA A 334 -8.77 15.00 8.54
CA ALA A 334 -8.11 15.88 9.50
C ALA A 334 -6.89 15.23 10.18
N GLU A 335 -6.84 13.90 10.19
CA GLU A 335 -5.75 13.11 10.76
C GLU A 335 -4.69 12.75 9.70
N GLU A 336 -4.98 13.04 8.43
CA GLU A 336 -4.13 12.68 7.30
C GLU A 336 -3.13 13.80 6.98
N GLY A 337 -1.84 13.49 7.08
CA GLY A 337 -0.76 14.32 6.56
C GLY A 337 -0.75 14.35 5.03
N GLY A 338 -1.68 15.06 4.40
CA GLY A 338 -1.61 15.57 3.02
C GLY A 338 -1.43 14.59 1.84
N GLY A 339 -1.48 13.26 2.06
CA GLY A 339 -1.00 12.26 1.08
C GLY A 339 -2.03 11.40 0.35
N GLY A 340 -3.34 11.55 0.62
CA GLY A 340 -4.38 10.72 -0.03
C GLY A 340 -4.26 9.21 0.27
N LEU A 341 -3.60 8.83 1.36
CA LEU A 341 -3.36 7.45 1.77
C LEU A 341 -4.67 6.67 1.95
N ARG A 342 -5.69 7.34 2.50
CA ARG A 342 -7.05 6.82 2.66
C ARG A 342 -7.66 6.37 1.34
N GLU A 343 -7.53 7.21 0.31
CA GLU A 343 -8.07 6.92 -1.03
C GLU A 343 -7.33 5.75 -1.69
N LEU A 344 -6.00 5.71 -1.54
CA LEU A 344 -5.17 4.60 -2.02
C LEU A 344 -5.54 3.29 -1.32
N ALA A 345 -5.72 3.31 0.00
CA ALA A 345 -6.12 2.15 0.78
C ALA A 345 -7.54 1.67 0.40
N ALA A 346 -8.49 2.60 0.26
CA ALA A 346 -9.85 2.30 -0.19
C ALA A 346 -9.86 1.69 -1.58
N ALA A 347 -9.04 2.18 -2.52
CA ALA A 347 -8.91 1.62 -3.86
C ALA A 347 -8.36 0.17 -3.85
N ILE A 348 -7.40 -0.15 -2.98
CA ILE A 348 -6.91 -1.51 -2.81
C ILE A 348 -8.02 -2.42 -2.24
N VAL A 349 -8.71 -1.97 -1.19
CA VAL A 349 -9.82 -2.71 -0.58
C VAL A 349 -10.92 -2.97 -1.60
N GLU A 350 -11.30 -1.96 -2.37
CA GLU A 350 -12.30 -2.05 -3.44
C GLU A 350 -11.91 -3.07 -4.51
N HIS A 351 -10.64 -3.07 -4.94
CA HIS A 351 -10.14 -3.98 -5.97
C HIS A 351 -10.24 -5.46 -5.55
N PHE A 352 -10.01 -5.75 -4.26
CA PHE A 352 -10.06 -7.12 -3.73
C PHE A 352 -11.35 -7.44 -2.98
N ALA A 353 -12.32 -6.52 -2.91
CA ALA A 353 -13.53 -6.66 -2.09
C ALA A 353 -14.33 -7.93 -2.37
N VAL A 354 -14.35 -8.40 -3.63
CA VAL A 354 -15.02 -9.65 -4.02
C VAL A 354 -14.43 -10.89 -3.34
N ASP A 355 -13.15 -10.85 -3.00
CA ASP A 355 -12.42 -11.98 -2.41
C ASP A 355 -12.38 -11.92 -0.87
N ILE A 356 -12.83 -10.80 -0.27
CA ILE A 356 -12.74 -10.52 1.17
C ILE A 356 -13.93 -11.13 1.92
N ARG A 357 -13.63 -11.84 3.01
CA ARG A 357 -14.62 -12.30 3.99
C ARG A 357 -14.49 -11.49 5.27
N LEU A 358 -15.46 -10.61 5.54
CA LEU A 358 -15.46 -9.72 6.70
C LEU A 358 -15.40 -10.47 8.03
N SER A 359 -15.97 -11.68 8.10
CA SER A 359 -15.88 -12.54 9.28
C SER A 359 -14.45 -12.95 9.67
N LYS A 360 -13.47 -12.78 8.77
CA LYS A 360 -12.05 -13.07 9.00
C LYS A 360 -11.22 -11.81 9.26
N VAL A 361 -11.81 -10.62 9.19
CA VAL A 361 -11.12 -9.34 9.34
C VAL A 361 -11.68 -8.63 10.58
N PRO A 362 -10.98 -8.71 11.73
CA PRO A 362 -11.39 -7.98 12.93
C PRO A 362 -11.46 -6.47 12.65
N GLY A 363 -12.50 -5.79 13.14
CA GLY A 363 -12.67 -4.35 12.93
C GLY A 363 -13.11 -3.94 11.52
N GLY A 364 -13.19 -4.88 10.57
CA GLY A 364 -13.45 -4.56 9.16
C GLY A 364 -14.83 -3.97 8.92
N ILE A 365 -15.87 -4.44 9.63
CA ILE A 365 -17.23 -3.90 9.49
C ILE A 365 -17.34 -2.52 10.13
N GLU A 366 -16.68 -2.31 11.27
CA GLU A 366 -16.61 -1.02 11.96
C GLU A 366 -15.92 0.02 11.06
N CYS A 367 -14.79 -0.34 10.43
CA CYS A 367 -14.11 0.53 9.48
C CYS A 367 -15.00 0.92 8.30
N VAL A 368 -15.73 -0.05 7.73
CA VAL A 368 -16.66 0.20 6.62
C VAL A 368 -17.81 1.12 7.04
N SER A 369 -18.36 0.95 8.24
CA SER A 369 -19.36 1.86 8.80
C SER A 369 -18.79 3.28 8.95
N SER A 370 -17.59 3.43 9.51
CA SER A 370 -16.92 4.72 9.66
C SER A 370 -16.62 5.39 8.31
N MET A 371 -16.22 4.63 7.28
CA MET A 371 -16.05 5.17 5.91
C MET A 371 -17.35 5.78 5.37
N LEU A 372 -18.47 5.10 5.60
CA LEU A 372 -19.79 5.58 5.17
C LEU A 372 -20.20 6.84 5.94
N GLU A 373 -19.97 6.87 7.26
CA GLU A 373 -20.25 8.04 8.11
C GLU A 373 -19.38 9.25 7.71
N LEU A 374 -18.07 9.07 7.54
CA LEU A 374 -17.15 10.14 7.10
C LEU A 374 -17.56 10.74 5.76
N SER A 375 -18.08 9.91 4.86
CA SER A 375 -18.60 10.36 3.57
C SER A 375 -19.77 11.35 3.75
N THR A 376 -20.57 11.23 4.81
CA THR A 376 -21.69 12.15 5.08
C THR A 376 -21.28 13.49 5.70
N VAL A 377 -20.16 13.51 6.42
CA VAL A 377 -19.65 14.69 7.16
C VAL A 377 -18.70 15.54 6.30
N THR A 378 -18.24 15.02 5.17
CA THR A 378 -17.33 15.73 4.25
C THR A 378 -17.97 17.04 3.75
N PRO A 379 -17.33 18.21 3.98
CA PRO A 379 -17.95 19.52 3.72
C PRO A 379 -18.04 19.86 2.23
N GLU A 380 -17.07 19.41 1.45
CA GLU A 380 -17.02 19.65 0.01
C GLU A 380 -17.91 18.66 -0.74
N LEU A 381 -18.90 19.19 -1.47
CA LEU A 381 -19.99 18.40 -2.05
C LEU A 381 -19.49 17.34 -3.05
N ASP A 382 -18.51 17.65 -3.89
CA ASP A 382 -18.02 16.71 -4.90
C ASP A 382 -17.14 15.61 -4.29
N GLN A 383 -16.28 15.96 -3.32
CA GLN A 383 -15.51 14.98 -2.56
C GLN A 383 -16.43 14.06 -1.72
N ARG A 384 -17.50 14.63 -1.15
CA ARG A 384 -18.55 13.88 -0.45
C ARG A 384 -19.22 12.86 -1.37
N LYS A 385 -19.62 13.25 -2.58
CA LYS A 385 -20.20 12.33 -3.57
C LYS A 385 -19.22 11.20 -3.92
N HIS A 386 -17.96 11.54 -4.18
CA HIS A 386 -16.94 10.57 -4.56
C HIS A 386 -16.70 9.54 -3.44
N THR A 387 -16.48 9.99 -2.21
CA THR A 387 -16.24 9.13 -1.05
C THR A 387 -17.47 8.25 -0.73
N LEU A 388 -18.68 8.83 -0.83
CA LEU A 388 -19.91 8.09 -0.60
C LEU A 388 -20.15 7.02 -1.68
N HIS A 389 -19.93 7.36 -2.95
CA HIS A 389 -20.02 6.39 -4.04
C HIS A 389 -19.01 5.24 -3.85
N GLN A 390 -17.76 5.55 -3.50
CA GLN A 390 -16.72 4.53 -3.28
C GLN A 390 -17.06 3.61 -2.10
N SER A 391 -17.50 4.16 -0.97
CA SER A 391 -17.87 3.36 0.21
C SER A 391 -19.06 2.43 -0.06
N LEU A 392 -20.09 2.91 -0.77
CA LEU A 392 -21.21 2.09 -1.23
C LEU A 392 -20.75 0.98 -2.20
N ARG A 393 -19.81 1.28 -3.09
CA ARG A 393 -19.25 0.31 -4.04
C ARG A 393 -18.46 -0.78 -3.36
N ILE A 394 -17.61 -0.43 -2.39
CA ILE A 394 -16.90 -1.40 -1.54
C ILE A 394 -17.91 -2.31 -0.83
N LEU A 395 -18.95 -1.73 -0.21
CA LEU A 395 -20.02 -2.48 0.44
C LEU A 395 -20.75 -3.44 -0.50
N ARG A 396 -21.06 -3.01 -1.73
CA ARG A 396 -21.70 -3.87 -2.74
C ARG A 396 -20.84 -5.04 -3.14
N MET A 397 -19.55 -4.80 -3.36
CA MET A 397 -18.60 -5.85 -3.72
C MET A 397 -18.43 -6.85 -2.58
N LEU A 398 -18.31 -6.37 -1.33
CA LEU A 398 -18.29 -7.21 -0.13
C LEU A 398 -19.58 -8.02 0.03
N ALA A 399 -20.74 -7.40 -0.19
CA ALA A 399 -22.05 -8.05 -0.14
C ALA A 399 -22.25 -9.10 -1.25
N GLY A 400 -21.33 -9.22 -2.21
CA GLY A 400 -21.25 -10.36 -3.13
C GLY A 400 -21.27 -11.69 -2.38
N HIS A 401 -20.61 -11.77 -1.22
CA HIS A 401 -20.62 -12.94 -0.35
C HIS A 401 -21.80 -12.94 0.64
N ASN A 402 -22.58 -14.03 0.67
CA ASN A 402 -23.72 -14.17 1.58
C ASN A 402 -23.32 -14.08 3.07
N ASP A 403 -22.11 -14.55 3.44
CA ASP A 403 -21.60 -14.42 4.81
C ASP A 403 -21.38 -12.96 5.21
N ASN A 404 -20.95 -12.12 4.27
CA ASN A 404 -20.78 -10.69 4.50
C ASN A 404 -22.14 -10.00 4.65
N CYS A 405 -23.17 -10.41 3.90
CA CYS A 405 -24.54 -9.92 4.12
C CYS A 405 -25.03 -10.19 5.54
N ARG A 406 -24.64 -11.31 6.15
CA ARG A 406 -24.95 -11.59 7.57
C ARG A 406 -24.27 -10.59 8.51
N VAL A 407 -22.97 -10.34 8.32
CA VAL A 407 -22.22 -9.35 9.11
C VAL A 407 -22.83 -7.96 8.96
N ILE A 408 -23.09 -7.53 7.72
CA ILE A 408 -23.68 -6.22 7.40
C ILE A 408 -25.09 -6.10 8.01
N SER A 409 -25.93 -7.13 7.93
CA SER A 409 -27.28 -7.10 8.51
C SER A 409 -27.32 -6.98 10.02
N ASN A 410 -26.23 -7.31 10.71
CA ASN A 410 -26.10 -7.19 12.17
C ASN A 410 -25.48 -5.86 12.59
N ALA A 411 -24.86 -5.11 11.68
CA ALA A 411 -24.23 -3.84 11.99
C ALA A 411 -25.31 -2.75 12.16
N GLU A 412 -25.35 -2.18 13.36
CA GLU A 412 -26.29 -1.10 13.68
C GLU A 412 -26.00 0.15 12.83
N GLY A 413 -27.05 0.84 12.39
CA GLY A 413 -26.91 2.08 11.59
C GLY A 413 -26.45 1.89 10.13
N LEU A 414 -25.82 0.77 9.78
CA LEU A 414 -25.21 0.58 8.46
C LEU A 414 -26.26 0.50 7.34
N LEU A 415 -27.37 -0.23 7.55
CA LEU A 415 -28.46 -0.28 6.58
C LEU A 415 -29.09 1.10 6.36
N SER A 416 -29.29 1.89 7.42
CA SER A 416 -29.80 3.26 7.28
C SER A 416 -28.83 4.16 6.53
N GLY A 417 -27.52 4.04 6.77
CA GLY A 417 -26.50 4.78 6.02
C GLY A 417 -26.51 4.41 4.54
N VAL A 418 -26.61 3.12 4.22
CA VAL A 418 -26.70 2.63 2.83
C VAL A 418 -27.92 3.20 2.12
N MET A 419 -29.06 3.23 2.81
CA MET A 419 -30.32 3.70 2.24
C MET A 419 -30.47 5.22 2.25
N ALA A 420 -29.62 5.97 2.96
CA ALA A 420 -29.74 7.42 3.10
C ALA A 420 -29.86 8.21 1.78
N PRO A 421 -29.11 7.88 0.69
CA PRO A 421 -29.29 8.54 -0.60
C PRO A 421 -30.68 8.34 -1.21
N VAL A 422 -31.29 7.17 -0.99
CA VAL A 422 -32.62 6.83 -1.49
C VAL A 422 -33.69 7.43 -0.57
N ASN A 423 -33.55 7.31 0.75
CA ASN A 423 -34.49 7.88 1.74
C ASN A 423 -34.68 9.39 1.56
N SER A 424 -33.58 10.08 1.23
CA SER A 424 -33.59 11.53 1.03
C SER A 424 -34.08 11.95 -0.35
N ASP A 425 -34.43 10.98 -1.20
CA ASP A 425 -34.87 11.19 -2.58
C ASP A 425 -33.95 12.15 -3.36
N LEU A 426 -32.63 11.94 -3.24
CA LEU A 426 -31.63 12.90 -3.70
C LEU A 426 -31.71 13.18 -5.21
N LEU A 427 -32.17 12.21 -6.00
CA LEU A 427 -32.39 12.37 -7.44
C LEU A 427 -33.41 13.47 -7.75
N HIS A 428 -34.56 13.46 -7.08
CA HIS A 428 -35.64 14.41 -7.37
C HIS A 428 -35.52 15.70 -6.55
N ARG A 429 -34.95 15.64 -5.34
CA ARG A 429 -34.82 16.82 -4.46
C ARG A 429 -33.63 17.71 -4.78
N VAL A 430 -32.53 17.14 -5.28
CA VAL A 430 -31.31 17.89 -5.57
C VAL A 430 -31.03 17.95 -7.08
N GLY A 431 -31.27 16.84 -7.80
CA GLY A 431 -31.20 16.80 -9.25
C GLY A 431 -30.59 15.51 -9.79
N HIS A 432 -31.09 15.08 -10.95
CA HIS A 432 -30.73 13.79 -11.57
C HIS A 432 -29.25 13.67 -11.94
N GLU A 433 -28.58 14.73 -12.40
CA GLU A 433 -27.18 14.64 -12.84
C GLU A 433 -26.20 14.52 -11.66
N ALA A 434 -26.47 15.23 -10.55
CA ALA A 434 -25.50 15.39 -9.47
C ALA A 434 -25.35 14.16 -8.56
N TRP A 435 -26.41 13.38 -8.37
CA TRP A 435 -26.45 12.29 -7.38
C TRP A 435 -26.70 10.90 -7.99
N ARG A 436 -26.86 10.81 -9.32
CA ARG A 436 -27.13 9.55 -10.01
C ARG A 436 -26.13 8.45 -9.67
N PRO A 437 -24.79 8.64 -9.76
CA PRO A 437 -23.85 7.56 -9.45
C PRO A 437 -23.97 7.04 -8.01
N VAL A 438 -24.29 7.91 -7.05
CA VAL A 438 -24.45 7.54 -5.64
C VAL A 438 -25.74 6.76 -5.42
N VAL A 439 -26.85 7.24 -5.99
CA VAL A 439 -28.17 6.58 -5.84
C VAL A 439 -28.21 5.26 -6.59
N GLU A 440 -27.61 5.17 -7.78
CA GLU A 440 -27.48 3.91 -8.53
C GLU A 440 -26.68 2.88 -7.71
N GLU A 441 -25.55 3.25 -7.12
CA GLU A 441 -24.75 2.34 -6.32
C GLU A 441 -25.48 1.88 -5.04
N SER A 442 -26.18 2.80 -4.37
CA SER A 442 -27.04 2.49 -3.22
C SER A 442 -28.17 1.51 -3.58
N MET A 443 -28.83 1.74 -4.72
CA MET A 443 -29.91 0.88 -5.22
C MET A 443 -29.40 -0.50 -5.64
N GLU A 444 -28.24 -0.60 -6.28
CA GLU A 444 -27.63 -1.90 -6.61
C GLU A 444 -27.24 -2.70 -5.36
N LEU A 445 -26.71 -2.02 -4.33
CA LEU A 445 -26.46 -2.64 -3.03
C LEU A 445 -27.77 -3.10 -2.35
N ALA A 446 -28.83 -2.30 -2.39
CA ALA A 446 -30.14 -2.68 -1.88
C ALA A 446 -30.72 -3.88 -2.63
N ALA A 447 -30.57 -3.93 -3.96
CA ALA A 447 -30.94 -5.09 -4.78
C ALA A 447 -30.18 -6.35 -4.39
N ARG A 448 -28.89 -6.22 -4.04
CA ARG A 448 -28.10 -7.34 -3.52
C ARG A 448 -28.60 -7.82 -2.16
N PHE A 449 -28.97 -6.90 -1.27
CA PHE A 449 -29.51 -7.20 0.06
C PHE A 449 -30.84 -7.92 0.01
N VAL A 450 -31.80 -7.46 -0.82
CA VAL A 450 -33.10 -8.14 -0.91
C VAL A 450 -33.00 -9.54 -1.52
N ALA A 451 -32.02 -9.75 -2.41
CA ALA A 451 -31.72 -11.05 -2.99
C ALA A 451 -30.90 -11.97 -2.07
N ALA A 452 -30.46 -11.51 -0.89
CA ALA A 452 -29.69 -12.34 0.02
C ALA A 452 -30.56 -13.49 0.57
N PRO A 453 -30.03 -14.73 0.64
CA PRO A 453 -30.75 -15.86 1.21
C PRO A 453 -30.68 -15.89 2.74
N GLY A 454 -31.52 -16.73 3.36
CA GLY A 454 -31.47 -17.05 4.79
C GLY A 454 -31.88 -15.91 5.72
N VAL A 455 -31.55 -16.06 7.02
CA VAL A 455 -31.98 -15.15 8.10
C VAL A 455 -31.48 -13.72 7.88
N ALA A 456 -30.26 -13.56 7.37
CA ALA A 456 -29.69 -12.25 7.06
C ALA A 456 -30.52 -11.52 5.99
N GLY A 457 -30.88 -12.23 4.91
CA GLY A 457 -31.73 -11.68 3.85
C GLY A 457 -33.12 -11.29 4.34
N VAL A 458 -33.75 -12.11 5.18
CA VAL A 458 -35.05 -11.78 5.80
C VAL A 458 -34.95 -10.49 6.62
N ARG A 459 -33.89 -10.34 7.43
CA ARG A 459 -33.67 -9.13 8.22
C ARG A 459 -33.48 -7.89 7.34
N LEU A 460 -32.66 -8.01 6.29
CA LEU A 460 -32.40 -6.91 5.35
C LEU A 460 -33.66 -6.51 4.58
N ARG A 461 -34.42 -7.47 4.05
CA ARG A 461 -35.71 -7.21 3.39
C ARG A 461 -36.69 -6.52 4.33
N ARG A 462 -36.81 -7.00 5.57
CA ARG A 462 -37.65 -6.36 6.59
C ARG A 462 -37.24 -4.91 6.83
N GLY A 463 -35.94 -4.66 7.06
CA GLY A 463 -35.42 -3.31 7.31
C GLY A 463 -35.62 -2.33 6.16
N ILE A 464 -35.45 -2.78 4.90
CA ILE A 464 -35.74 -1.95 3.73
C ILE A 464 -37.24 -1.72 3.58
N SER A 465 -38.06 -2.77 3.77
CA SER A 465 -39.51 -2.69 3.61
C SER A 465 -40.21 -1.83 4.66
N SER A 466 -39.64 -1.71 5.86
CA SER A 466 -40.16 -0.88 6.94
C SER A 466 -39.80 0.61 6.78
N ASN A 467 -38.93 0.95 5.83
CA ASN A 467 -38.52 2.32 5.56
C ASN A 467 -39.46 2.91 4.48
N GLU A 468 -40.46 3.68 4.93
CA GLU A 468 -41.50 4.20 4.04
C GLU A 468 -40.94 5.23 3.05
N GLU A 469 -39.96 6.04 3.47
CA GLU A 469 -39.31 7.02 2.62
C GLU A 469 -38.54 6.35 1.49
N ALA A 470 -37.80 5.27 1.77
CA ALA A 470 -37.10 4.49 0.75
C ALA A 470 -38.08 3.93 -0.29
N VAL A 471 -39.16 3.31 0.19
CA VAL A 471 -40.17 2.69 -0.67
C VAL A 471 -40.87 3.75 -1.53
N ALA A 472 -41.22 4.90 -0.95
CA ALA A 472 -41.82 6.01 -1.68
C ALA A 472 -40.87 6.58 -2.74
N ALA A 473 -39.59 6.80 -2.40
CA ALA A 473 -38.58 7.30 -3.34
C ALA A 473 -38.36 6.32 -4.51
N MET A 474 -38.32 5.01 -4.24
CA MET A 474 -38.28 3.99 -5.30
C MET A 474 -39.53 4.06 -6.20
N GLY A 475 -40.71 4.31 -5.63
CA GLY A 475 -41.93 4.58 -6.38
C GLY A 475 -41.80 5.81 -7.29
N SER A 476 -41.30 6.92 -6.77
CA SER A 476 -41.04 8.15 -7.55
C SER A 476 -40.07 7.90 -8.71
N ILE A 477 -39.02 7.09 -8.51
CA ILE A 477 -38.05 6.71 -9.56
C ILE A 477 -38.77 6.01 -10.73
N LEU A 478 -39.76 5.16 -10.46
CA LEU A 478 -40.51 4.45 -11.50
C LEU A 478 -41.40 5.38 -12.33
N GLU A 479 -42.00 6.37 -11.68
CA GLU A 479 -42.92 7.33 -12.30
C GLU A 479 -42.17 8.49 -13.00
N CYS A 480 -40.89 8.69 -12.69
CA CYS A 480 -40.07 9.74 -13.27
C CYS A 480 -39.57 9.39 -14.68
N ASN A 481 -39.80 10.29 -15.64
CA ASN A 481 -39.35 10.14 -17.03
C ASN A 481 -37.88 10.49 -17.26
N GLU A 482 -37.26 11.25 -16.35
CA GLU A 482 -35.82 11.59 -16.40
C GLU A 482 -34.94 10.50 -15.76
N CYS A 483 -35.53 9.63 -14.94
CA CYS A 483 -34.84 8.47 -14.38
C CYS A 483 -34.47 7.47 -15.49
N GLN A 484 -33.20 7.03 -15.48
CA GLN A 484 -32.68 6.10 -16.47
C GLN A 484 -33.35 4.72 -16.36
N PRO A 485 -33.64 4.04 -17.49
CA PRO A 485 -34.30 2.73 -17.48
C PRO A 485 -33.61 1.64 -16.65
N PRO A 486 -32.26 1.54 -16.59
CA PRO A 486 -31.56 0.61 -15.70
C PRO A 486 -31.89 0.82 -14.22
N LEU A 487 -31.94 2.07 -13.75
CA LEU A 487 -32.28 2.39 -12.36
C LEU A 487 -33.74 2.04 -12.04
N GLN A 488 -34.66 2.33 -12.97
CA GLN A 488 -36.07 1.92 -12.85
C GLN A 488 -36.19 0.40 -12.77
N HIS A 489 -35.40 -0.34 -13.56
CA HIS A 489 -35.37 -1.80 -13.49
C HIS A 489 -34.92 -2.31 -12.12
N VAL A 490 -33.88 -1.71 -11.54
CA VAL A 490 -33.41 -2.04 -10.19
C VAL A 490 -34.50 -1.77 -9.15
N ALA A 491 -35.21 -0.65 -9.24
CA ALA A 491 -36.35 -0.34 -8.38
C ALA A 491 -37.48 -1.38 -8.50
N ILE A 492 -37.88 -1.76 -9.73
CA ILE A 492 -38.89 -2.83 -9.94
C ILE A 492 -38.44 -4.13 -9.26
N LYS A 493 -37.17 -4.52 -9.47
CA LYS A 493 -36.61 -5.74 -8.90
C LYS A 493 -36.66 -5.73 -7.37
N ILE A 494 -36.26 -4.63 -6.73
CA ILE A 494 -36.28 -4.48 -5.27
C ILE A 494 -37.71 -4.59 -4.76
N LEU A 495 -38.61 -3.76 -5.27
CA LEU A 495 -40.00 -3.67 -4.80
C LEU A 495 -40.74 -5.01 -5.00
N THR A 496 -40.47 -5.72 -6.09
CA THR A 496 -41.02 -7.07 -6.32
C THR A 496 -40.53 -8.03 -5.24
N GLN A 497 -39.22 -8.08 -4.96
CA GLN A 497 -38.67 -8.98 -3.94
C GLN A 497 -39.18 -8.66 -2.53
N LEU A 498 -39.38 -7.38 -2.21
CA LEU A 498 -39.97 -6.96 -0.94
C LEU A 498 -41.43 -7.36 -0.83
N ALA A 499 -42.21 -7.23 -1.92
CA ALA A 499 -43.63 -7.56 -1.90
C ALA A 499 -43.90 -9.07 -1.92
N MET A 500 -42.98 -9.87 -2.46
CA MET A 500 -43.02 -11.34 -2.47
C MET A 500 -42.62 -11.98 -1.14
N ASP A 501 -41.92 -11.25 -0.26
CA ASP A 501 -41.49 -11.82 1.02
C ASP A 501 -42.66 -11.92 2.00
N ALA A 502 -43.17 -13.15 2.19
CA ALA A 502 -44.21 -13.47 3.17
C ALA A 502 -43.72 -13.35 4.63
N SER A 503 -42.40 -13.25 4.87
CA SER A 503 -41.79 -13.24 6.21
C SER A 503 -41.43 -11.84 6.73
N SER A 504 -41.51 -10.81 5.88
CA SER A 504 -41.47 -9.42 6.33
C SER A 504 -42.82 -9.06 6.92
N SER A 505 -42.82 -8.43 8.10
CA SER A 505 -43.98 -7.79 8.72
C SER A 505 -44.53 -6.61 7.91
N THR A 506 -44.25 -6.56 6.61
CA THR A 506 -44.85 -5.65 5.64
C THR A 506 -46.35 -5.77 5.77
N SER A 507 -46.94 -4.71 6.34
CA SER A 507 -48.38 -4.55 6.42
C SER A 507 -48.97 -4.85 5.05
N ALA A 508 -50.15 -5.49 5.01
CA ALA A 508 -50.87 -5.72 3.77
C ALA A 508 -50.86 -4.45 2.90
N GLY A 509 -51.13 -3.30 3.52
CA GLY A 509 -51.07 -1.95 2.94
C GLY A 509 -49.76 -1.58 2.21
N SER A 510 -48.60 -2.02 2.69
CA SER A 510 -47.32 -1.77 1.99
C SER A 510 -47.20 -2.60 0.72
N ARG A 511 -47.61 -3.88 0.75
CA ARG A 511 -47.68 -4.72 -0.46
C ARG A 511 -48.68 -4.17 -1.47
N GLU A 512 -49.79 -3.59 -1.00
CA GLU A 512 -50.75 -2.90 -1.88
C GLU A 512 -50.14 -1.68 -2.56
N ARG A 513 -49.44 -0.83 -1.79
CA ARG A 513 -48.77 0.36 -2.33
C ARG A 513 -47.78 -0.02 -3.44
N LEU A 514 -46.98 -1.06 -3.20
CA LEU A 514 -46.02 -1.59 -4.17
C LEU A 514 -46.70 -2.12 -5.44
N ALA A 515 -47.78 -2.90 -5.30
CA ALA A 515 -48.56 -3.37 -6.44
C ALA A 515 -49.17 -2.19 -7.24
N ARG A 516 -49.68 -1.15 -6.55
CA ARG A 516 -50.21 0.06 -7.21
C ARG A 516 -49.14 0.82 -8.00
N SER A 517 -47.92 0.94 -7.50
CA SER A 517 -46.82 1.54 -8.25
C SER A 517 -46.50 0.74 -9.52
N MET A 518 -46.46 -0.60 -9.44
CA MET A 518 -46.24 -1.44 -10.63
C MET A 518 -47.38 -1.32 -11.65
N MET A 519 -48.63 -1.24 -11.19
CA MET A 519 -49.79 -1.04 -12.07
C MET A 519 -49.72 0.27 -12.84
N ARG A 520 -49.35 1.37 -12.18
CA ARG A 520 -49.19 2.67 -12.86
C ARG A 520 -48.17 2.59 -13.99
N VAL A 521 -47.06 1.88 -13.77
CA VAL A 521 -46.01 1.71 -14.78
C VAL A 521 -46.47 0.81 -15.93
N PHE A 522 -47.17 -0.29 -15.62
CA PHE A 522 -47.61 -1.25 -16.63
C PHE A 522 -48.72 -0.68 -17.52
N PHE A 523 -49.71 -0.01 -16.92
CA PHE A 523 -50.86 0.57 -17.62
C PHE A 523 -50.63 2.00 -18.13
N ASP A 524 -49.42 2.55 -17.99
CA ASP A 524 -49.05 3.83 -18.63
C ASP A 524 -49.12 3.68 -20.15
N ASP A 525 -49.60 4.68 -20.89
CA ASP A 525 -49.71 4.64 -22.36
C ASP A 525 -48.47 5.20 -23.08
N GLY A 526 -47.39 5.51 -22.34
CA GLY A 526 -46.14 6.04 -22.89
C GLY A 526 -45.56 5.17 -24.03
N LYS A 527 -45.34 5.78 -25.21
CA LYS A 527 -44.97 5.13 -26.49
C LYS A 527 -43.45 4.95 -26.74
N ALA A 528 -42.56 5.33 -25.82
CA ALA A 528 -41.11 5.25 -26.03
C ALA A 528 -40.55 3.82 -25.91
N SER A 529 -39.46 3.47 -26.60
CA SER A 529 -38.84 2.13 -26.50
C SER A 529 -38.34 1.79 -25.08
N SER A 530 -37.85 2.79 -24.33
CA SER A 530 -37.51 2.65 -22.90
C SER A 530 -38.74 2.32 -22.03
N SER A 531 -39.93 2.74 -22.47
CA SER A 531 -41.21 2.42 -21.85
C SER A 531 -41.53 0.92 -21.98
N VAL A 532 -41.18 0.27 -23.09
CA VAL A 532 -41.52 -1.14 -23.34
C VAL A 532 -40.80 -2.07 -22.35
N VAL A 533 -39.48 -1.92 -22.17
CA VAL A 533 -38.72 -2.74 -21.21
C VAL A 533 -39.21 -2.53 -19.78
N ARG A 534 -39.48 -1.27 -19.42
CA ARG A 534 -40.03 -0.90 -18.11
C ARG A 534 -41.41 -1.53 -17.87
N LYS A 535 -42.33 -1.42 -18.84
CA LYS A 535 -43.66 -2.05 -18.81
C LYS A 535 -43.57 -3.56 -18.68
N ARG A 536 -42.67 -4.19 -19.44
CA ARG A 536 -42.45 -5.63 -19.38
C ARG A 536 -42.06 -6.11 -17.99
N ARG A 537 -41.12 -5.40 -17.35
CA ARG A 537 -40.67 -5.74 -15.99
C ARG A 537 -41.77 -5.50 -14.96
N ALA A 538 -42.55 -4.42 -15.09
CA ALA A 538 -43.70 -4.17 -14.23
C ALA A 538 -44.80 -5.23 -14.40
N ALA A 539 -45.06 -5.68 -15.64
CA ALA A 539 -46.00 -6.75 -15.94
C ALA A 539 -45.55 -8.08 -15.31
N GLN A 540 -44.29 -8.46 -15.48
CA GLN A 540 -43.70 -9.65 -14.85
C GLN A 540 -43.81 -9.58 -13.32
N ALA A 541 -43.51 -8.43 -12.72
CA ALA A 541 -43.66 -8.23 -11.28
C ALA A 541 -45.12 -8.40 -10.82
N LEU A 542 -46.09 -7.83 -11.54
CA LEU A 542 -47.52 -7.98 -11.23
C LEU A 542 -47.99 -9.42 -11.40
N ALA A 543 -47.53 -10.13 -12.41
CA ALA A 543 -47.81 -11.56 -12.60
C ALA A 543 -47.31 -12.37 -11.40
N MET A 544 -46.07 -12.14 -10.97
CA MET A 544 -45.49 -12.80 -9.79
C MET A 544 -46.28 -12.49 -8.50
N LEU A 545 -46.65 -11.22 -8.29
CA LEU A 545 -47.35 -10.79 -7.08
C LEU A 545 -48.80 -11.28 -7.01
N SER A 546 -49.50 -11.29 -8.14
CA SER A 546 -50.87 -11.80 -8.25
C SER A 546 -50.95 -13.30 -8.01
N ALA A 547 -49.93 -14.06 -8.41
CA ALA A 547 -49.86 -15.51 -8.16
C ALA A 547 -49.71 -15.88 -6.67
N GLN A 548 -49.15 -14.99 -5.85
CA GLN A 548 -48.83 -15.30 -4.45
C GLN A 548 -49.79 -14.68 -3.43
N SER A 549 -50.68 -13.78 -3.85
CA SER A 549 -51.51 -13.02 -2.92
C SER A 549 -52.89 -12.70 -3.47
N GLN A 550 -53.91 -13.30 -2.82
CA GLN A 550 -55.31 -13.00 -3.08
C GLN A 550 -55.66 -11.52 -2.90
N SER A 551 -55.10 -10.86 -1.87
CA SER A 551 -55.33 -9.43 -1.66
C SER A 551 -54.76 -8.57 -2.80
N ILE A 552 -53.58 -8.92 -3.34
CA ILE A 552 -53.00 -8.22 -4.50
C ILE A 552 -53.83 -8.47 -5.76
N ALA A 553 -54.30 -9.69 -5.98
CA ALA A 553 -55.22 -9.99 -7.07
C ALA A 553 -56.49 -9.12 -7.00
N ALA A 554 -57.11 -9.00 -5.81
CA ALA A 554 -58.26 -8.13 -5.61
C ALA A 554 -57.93 -6.65 -5.90
N ILE A 555 -56.78 -6.14 -5.46
CA ILE A 555 -56.37 -4.76 -5.70
C ILE A 555 -56.16 -4.47 -7.19
N ILE A 556 -55.57 -5.42 -7.93
CA ILE A 556 -55.41 -5.28 -9.37
C ILE A 556 -56.77 -5.22 -10.07
N LEU A 557 -57.71 -6.08 -9.66
CA LEU A 557 -59.06 -6.10 -10.23
C LEU A 557 -59.82 -4.79 -9.96
N HIS A 558 -59.70 -4.26 -8.75
CA HIS A 558 -60.34 -3.00 -8.35
C HIS A 558 -59.54 -1.74 -8.75
N ALA A 559 -58.37 -1.88 -9.38
CA ALA A 559 -57.57 -0.74 -9.80
C ALA A 559 -58.22 0.00 -10.98
N ASN A 560 -58.77 1.19 -10.69
CA ASN A 560 -59.27 2.17 -11.65
C ASN A 560 -60.42 1.71 -12.59
N GLY A 561 -61.12 0.61 -12.29
CA GLY A 561 -62.28 0.13 -13.07
C GLY A 561 -61.99 -0.24 -14.54
N ASN A 562 -60.74 -0.14 -14.98
CA ASN A 562 -60.32 -0.30 -16.37
C ASN A 562 -59.17 -1.32 -16.53
N ALA A 563 -58.71 -1.95 -15.44
CA ALA A 563 -57.59 -2.89 -15.45
C ALA A 563 -57.84 -4.10 -16.37
N ILE A 564 -59.06 -4.66 -16.35
CA ILE A 564 -59.45 -5.79 -17.22
C ILE A 564 -59.41 -5.37 -18.70
N ALA A 565 -59.92 -4.19 -19.03
CA ALA A 565 -59.90 -3.69 -20.41
C ALA A 565 -58.47 -3.34 -20.87
N ALA A 566 -57.64 -2.77 -20.01
CA ALA A 566 -56.22 -2.51 -20.29
C ALA A 566 -55.43 -3.82 -20.51
N LEU A 567 -55.70 -4.86 -19.72
CA LEU A 567 -55.15 -6.21 -19.92
C LEU A 567 -55.61 -6.80 -21.26
N LYS A 568 -56.91 -6.74 -21.57
CA LYS A 568 -57.48 -7.21 -22.85
C LYS A 568 -56.82 -6.50 -24.03
N HIS A 569 -56.73 -5.18 -23.99
CA HIS A 569 -56.07 -4.37 -25.01
C HIS A 569 -54.60 -4.77 -25.17
N THR A 570 -53.87 -4.95 -24.07
CA THR A 570 -52.44 -5.34 -24.09
C THR A 570 -52.25 -6.72 -24.73
N ILE A 571 -53.11 -7.68 -24.43
CA ILE A 571 -53.03 -9.04 -24.99
C ILE A 571 -53.24 -9.05 -26.51
N LEU A 572 -54.16 -8.22 -26.99
CA LEU A 572 -54.55 -8.17 -28.40
C LEU A 572 -53.65 -7.27 -29.25
N HIS A 573 -53.07 -6.22 -28.66
CA HIS A 573 -52.46 -5.13 -29.43
C HIS A 573 -51.00 -4.80 -29.05
N SER A 574 -50.43 -5.43 -28.01
CA SER A 574 -49.01 -5.26 -27.71
C SER A 574 -48.14 -5.97 -28.75
N GLU A 575 -47.11 -5.30 -29.26
CA GLU A 575 -46.11 -5.91 -30.16
C GLU A 575 -45.11 -6.81 -29.41
N ASP A 576 -45.07 -6.73 -28.07
CA ASP A 576 -44.13 -7.47 -27.24
C ASP A 576 -44.77 -8.73 -26.67
N ASN A 577 -44.31 -9.90 -27.14
CA ASN A 577 -44.85 -11.18 -26.70
C ASN A 577 -44.66 -11.46 -25.20
N GLU A 578 -43.58 -11.01 -24.56
CA GLU A 578 -43.40 -11.21 -23.11
C GLU A 578 -44.41 -10.39 -22.32
N ILE A 579 -44.73 -9.17 -22.79
CA ILE A 579 -45.78 -8.34 -22.17
C ILE A 579 -47.15 -9.02 -22.31
N ARG A 580 -47.46 -9.57 -23.50
CA ARG A 580 -48.70 -10.32 -23.74
C ARG A 580 -48.81 -11.53 -22.80
N VAL A 581 -47.74 -12.31 -22.67
CA VAL A 581 -47.68 -13.48 -21.77
C VAL A 581 -47.93 -13.06 -20.33
N SER A 582 -47.23 -12.05 -19.81
CA SER A 582 -47.47 -11.58 -18.44
C SER A 582 -48.87 -11.02 -18.23
N ALA A 583 -49.47 -10.37 -19.24
CA ALA A 583 -50.86 -9.91 -19.16
C ALA A 583 -51.86 -11.09 -19.06
N VAL A 584 -51.62 -12.16 -19.81
CA VAL A 584 -52.40 -13.41 -19.69
C VAL A 584 -52.22 -14.04 -18.31
N GLU A 585 -50.99 -14.16 -17.82
CA GLU A 585 -50.69 -14.69 -16.49
C GLU A 585 -51.44 -13.90 -15.40
N ILE A 586 -51.39 -12.57 -15.44
CA ILE A 586 -52.15 -11.72 -14.52
C ILE A 586 -53.65 -12.05 -14.60
N LEU A 587 -54.27 -12.07 -15.78
CA LEU A 587 -55.69 -12.41 -15.92
C LEU A 587 -56.03 -13.80 -15.35
N THR A 588 -55.15 -14.79 -15.56
CA THR A 588 -55.35 -16.13 -15.01
C THR A 588 -55.26 -16.14 -13.49
N HIS A 589 -54.28 -15.46 -12.89
CA HIS A 589 -54.16 -15.35 -11.44
C HIS A 589 -55.33 -14.59 -10.83
N LEU A 590 -55.83 -13.53 -11.50
CA LEU A 590 -57.03 -12.82 -11.08
C LEU A 590 -58.24 -13.76 -11.02
N ARG A 591 -58.44 -14.60 -12.04
CA ARG A 591 -59.53 -15.57 -12.07
C ARG A 591 -59.40 -16.60 -10.95
N ASP A 592 -58.19 -17.08 -10.71
CA ASP A 592 -57.95 -18.17 -9.76
C ASP A 592 -58.01 -17.71 -8.31
N HIS A 593 -57.66 -16.46 -8.01
CA HIS A 593 -57.63 -15.91 -6.65
C HIS A 593 -58.85 -15.06 -6.29
N TYR A 594 -59.58 -14.48 -7.24
CA TYR A 594 -60.73 -13.62 -6.95
C TYR A 594 -62.02 -14.44 -6.81
N THR A 595 -62.52 -14.57 -5.59
CA THR A 595 -63.68 -15.43 -5.26
C THR A 595 -64.94 -14.65 -4.87
N ASN A 596 -64.88 -13.33 -4.82
CA ASN A 596 -66.06 -12.52 -4.48
C ASN A 596 -67.03 -12.54 -5.67
N ASP A 597 -68.28 -12.89 -5.42
CA ASP A 597 -69.33 -12.94 -6.45
C ASP A 597 -69.91 -11.54 -6.66
N ASP A 598 -69.22 -10.75 -7.49
CA ASP A 598 -69.58 -9.38 -7.80
C ASP A 598 -69.51 -9.08 -9.32
N GLU A 599 -69.85 -7.84 -9.69
CA GLU A 599 -69.84 -7.38 -11.09
C GLU A 599 -68.44 -7.51 -11.72
N HIS A 600 -67.37 -7.33 -10.94
CA HIS A 600 -66.00 -7.44 -11.42
C HIS A 600 -65.61 -8.88 -11.77
N LEU A 601 -66.09 -9.89 -11.01
CA LEU A 601 -65.90 -11.30 -11.37
C LEU A 601 -66.66 -11.67 -12.65
N ALA A 602 -67.86 -11.11 -12.85
CA ALA A 602 -68.63 -11.31 -14.07
C ALA A 602 -67.93 -10.68 -15.30
N GLU A 603 -67.40 -9.47 -15.16
CA GLU A 603 -66.59 -8.81 -16.19
C GLU A 603 -65.32 -9.58 -16.51
N LEU A 604 -64.62 -10.11 -15.51
CA LEU A 604 -63.42 -10.91 -15.68
C LEU A 604 -63.71 -12.20 -16.48
N LYS A 605 -64.77 -12.93 -16.10
CA LYS A 605 -65.20 -14.14 -16.82
C LYS A 605 -65.61 -13.83 -18.26
N LYS A 606 -66.28 -12.71 -18.49
CA LYS A 606 -66.64 -12.23 -19.84
C LYS A 606 -65.39 -11.91 -20.66
N ALA A 607 -64.45 -11.16 -20.11
CA ALA A 607 -63.20 -10.79 -20.80
C ALA A 607 -62.36 -12.02 -21.20
N ILE A 608 -62.27 -13.02 -20.32
CA ILE A 608 -61.58 -14.29 -20.63
C ILE A 608 -62.29 -15.03 -21.77
N LYS A 609 -63.63 -15.10 -21.73
CA LYS A 609 -64.43 -15.75 -22.78
C LYS A 609 -64.27 -15.05 -24.13
N ASP A 610 -64.19 -13.71 -24.13
CA ASP A 610 -64.00 -12.91 -25.34
C ASP A 610 -62.59 -13.05 -25.93
N LEU A 611 -61.57 -13.31 -25.10
CA LEU A 611 -60.17 -13.46 -25.53
C LEU A 611 -59.85 -14.86 -26.08
N MET A 612 -60.53 -15.90 -25.59
CA MET A 612 -60.31 -17.30 -26.02
C MET A 612 -60.33 -17.57 -27.54
N PRO A 613 -61.10 -16.85 -28.38
CA PRO A 613 -61.09 -17.04 -29.83
C PRO A 613 -59.98 -16.28 -30.57
N GLU A 614 -59.38 -15.26 -29.95
CA GLU A 614 -58.47 -14.29 -30.60
C GLU A 614 -56.99 -14.48 -30.23
N VAL A 615 -56.70 -15.23 -29.15
CA VAL A 615 -55.37 -15.60 -28.68
C VAL A 615 -55.06 -17.03 -29.12
#